data_AF-A0A7X7Y9T4-F1
#
_entry.id   AF-A0A7X7Y9T4-F1
#
_cell.length_a   1.000
_cell.length_b   1.000
_cell.length_c   1.000
_cell.angle_alpha   90.00
_cell.angle_beta   90.00
_cell.angle_gamma   90.00
#
_symmetry.space_group_name_H-M   'P 1'
#
loop_
_entity.id
_entity.type
_entity.pdbx_description
1 polymer ?
#
loop_
_entity_poly.entity_id
_entity_poly.type
_entity_poly.pdbx_seq_one_letter_code
_entity_poly.pdbx_strand_id
1 'polypeptide(L)'
;MKGRREPQDAPWRNTDRLPEDPLFGPLDDAVLSRILNCSHKMEYGRDEAVVVGGEQSRCLYYVERGSVEVSNTTDDTRITVAIIGEGEFFGEIGFFDGRSRVRDIRATEDSIIRLFDSESVKKMQDEDPRLYNRFLTMMAQSICVKFRRVLEEREPLTAYAASLSTGGRTFQETTAVPEQYLTTPEWYLINGIVEDFKAFFFNVSHQLQQDASDEIPEEIQVKCQSVMNAFNSRLQDAQSRVAASEAAPYLWGYLFKEIFPYFMRSRFAERAYYKPRGYAGDFMMMEMIYRKEPEGDGKLGKLMDGWCLTTAPARAVRERRILLRDLLRGLSEERKEQEESICIMNLACGSNRELFDFLAACDYTNRIAAICIDADRKALEYTNQNVNVIPHAASIRLMNDNVVKWSLGRVRHHFGPQDIIYSSGLTDYLDDRLFIALVNKCHEHLKPGGTLIIGNFGNENENRVFMDHILQWKLIHRDGNELRALFARSPFGDRVKITAEANKVNLFAIATKAS
;
A
#
# COMPACT_ATOMS: atom_id res chain seq x y z
N MET A 1 -27.11 -44.04 -11.07
CA MET A 1 -27.40 -42.87 -11.93
C MET A 1 -27.91 -41.72 -11.09
N LYS A 2 -27.06 -40.72 -10.83
CA LYS A 2 -27.42 -39.35 -10.41
C LYS A 2 -26.30 -38.46 -10.96
N GLY A 3 -26.65 -37.56 -11.87
CA GLY A 3 -25.74 -36.83 -12.74
C GLY A 3 -24.92 -35.76 -12.02
N ARG A 4 -23.65 -35.65 -12.42
CA ARG A 4 -22.74 -34.55 -12.08
C ARG A 4 -23.32 -33.23 -12.59
N ARG A 5 -23.40 -32.22 -11.72
CA ARG A 5 -23.53 -30.81 -12.13
C ARG A 5 -22.13 -30.26 -12.30
N GLU A 6 -21.83 -29.77 -13.49
CA GLU A 6 -20.62 -29.00 -13.81
C GLU A 6 -20.63 -27.67 -13.02
N PRO A 7 -19.46 -27.12 -12.66
CA PRO A 7 -19.38 -25.83 -11.99
C PRO A 7 -19.70 -24.72 -12.98
N GLN A 8 -20.66 -23.86 -12.64
CA GLN A 8 -20.96 -22.64 -13.37
C GLN A 8 -19.75 -21.69 -13.35
N ASP A 9 -19.39 -21.22 -14.54
CA ASP A 9 -18.30 -20.30 -14.82
C ASP A 9 -18.35 -19.00 -13.99
N ALA A 10 -17.17 -18.52 -13.62
CA ALA A 10 -16.97 -17.29 -12.85
C ALA A 10 -17.38 -16.01 -13.63
N PRO A 11 -17.91 -14.97 -12.96
CA PRO A 11 -18.54 -13.79 -13.60
C PRO A 11 -17.55 -12.72 -14.12
N TRP A 12 -16.28 -13.05 -14.36
CA TRP A 12 -15.25 -12.05 -14.71
C TRP A 12 -14.70 -12.15 -16.13
N ARG A 13 -15.38 -12.84 -17.05
CA ARG A 13 -15.11 -12.65 -18.48
C ARG A 13 -15.56 -11.25 -18.87
N ASN A 14 -14.62 -10.32 -18.79
CA ASN A 14 -14.71 -8.97 -19.31
C ASN A 14 -15.09 -9.06 -20.80
N THR A 15 -16.39 -8.99 -21.05
CA THR A 15 -17.03 -8.90 -22.36
C THR A 15 -17.79 -7.59 -22.42
N ASP A 16 -17.18 -6.51 -21.94
CA ASP A 16 -17.43 -5.19 -22.51
C ASP A 16 -16.82 -5.16 -23.93
N ARG A 17 -17.32 -6.04 -24.81
CA ARG A 17 -17.30 -5.76 -26.23
C ARG A 17 -18.23 -4.57 -26.38
N LEU A 18 -17.63 -3.40 -26.66
CA LEU A 18 -18.34 -2.29 -27.27
C LEU A 18 -19.24 -2.88 -28.38
N PRO A 19 -20.49 -2.44 -28.50
CA PRO A 19 -21.38 -2.92 -29.56
C PRO A 19 -20.63 -2.90 -30.91
N GLU A 20 -20.84 -3.93 -31.74
CA GLU A 20 -20.32 -4.01 -33.11
C GLU A 20 -20.95 -2.90 -33.97
N ASP A 21 -20.53 -1.67 -33.71
CA ASP A 21 -20.87 -0.49 -34.48
C ASP A 21 -19.77 -0.31 -35.52
N PRO A 22 -20.09 -0.14 -36.81
CA PRO A 22 -19.13 0.20 -37.86
C PRO A 22 -18.25 1.43 -37.54
N LEU A 23 -18.74 2.35 -36.69
CA LEU A 23 -17.94 3.47 -36.17
C LEU A 23 -16.87 3.03 -35.14
N PHE A 24 -17.13 1.99 -34.36
CA PHE A 24 -16.30 1.53 -33.24
C PHE A 24 -15.62 0.18 -33.46
N GLY A 25 -15.64 -0.36 -34.69
CA GLY A 25 -14.90 -1.57 -35.06
C GLY A 25 -13.41 -1.47 -34.69
N PRO A 26 -12.73 -2.60 -34.44
CA PRO A 26 -11.33 -2.61 -34.06
C PRO A 26 -10.51 -1.87 -35.12
N LEU A 27 -9.72 -0.91 -34.68
CA LEU A 27 -8.75 -0.25 -35.55
C LEU A 27 -7.71 -1.29 -35.93
N ASP A 28 -7.54 -1.52 -37.22
CA ASP A 28 -6.43 -2.30 -37.71
C ASP A 28 -5.12 -1.48 -37.61
N ASP A 29 -4.00 -2.17 -37.50
CA ASP A 29 -2.67 -1.56 -37.40
C ASP A 29 -2.35 -0.67 -38.64
N ALA A 30 -3.04 -0.93 -39.76
CA ALA A 30 -2.89 -0.16 -40.99
C ALA A 30 -3.47 1.26 -40.85
N VAL A 31 -4.65 1.43 -40.23
CA VAL A 31 -5.23 2.74 -39.95
C VAL A 31 -4.37 3.52 -38.96
N LEU A 32 -3.90 2.88 -37.89
CA LEU A 32 -3.03 3.51 -36.91
C LEU A 32 -1.74 4.02 -37.58
N SER A 33 -1.09 3.18 -38.40
CA SER A 33 0.12 3.57 -39.15
C SER A 33 -0.12 4.79 -40.05
N ARG A 34 -1.28 4.87 -40.72
CA ARG A 34 -1.66 6.04 -41.53
C ARG A 34 -1.86 7.30 -40.69
N ILE A 35 -2.47 7.18 -39.51
CA ILE A 35 -2.63 8.28 -38.55
C ILE A 35 -1.25 8.77 -38.07
N LEU A 36 -0.36 7.86 -37.67
CA LEU A 36 0.98 8.21 -37.18
C LEU A 36 1.83 8.89 -38.26
N ASN A 37 1.65 8.56 -39.54
CA ASN A 37 2.34 9.22 -40.65
C ASN A 37 1.95 10.70 -40.86
N CYS A 38 0.84 11.15 -40.27
CA CYS A 38 0.44 12.56 -40.29
C CYS A 38 1.12 13.40 -39.19
N SER A 39 1.93 12.79 -38.32
CA SER A 39 2.54 13.44 -37.15
C SER A 39 4.05 13.64 -37.28
N HIS A 40 4.62 14.51 -36.44
CA HIS A 40 6.06 14.71 -36.34
C HIS A 40 6.69 13.61 -35.49
N LYS A 41 7.77 12.99 -35.99
CA LYS A 41 8.57 12.04 -35.21
C LYS A 41 9.64 12.78 -34.41
N MET A 42 9.63 12.59 -33.10
CA MET A 42 10.60 13.14 -32.16
C MET A 42 11.34 12.00 -31.45
N GLU A 43 12.64 12.14 -31.27
CA GLU A 43 13.47 11.18 -30.54
C GLU A 43 13.95 11.84 -29.25
N TYR A 44 13.82 11.12 -28.14
CA TYR A 44 14.21 11.58 -26.82
C TYR A 44 15.14 10.55 -26.18
N GLY A 45 16.27 10.99 -25.66
CA GLY A 45 17.15 10.16 -24.85
C GLY A 45 16.59 9.92 -23.46
N ARG A 46 17.12 8.90 -22.75
CA ARG A 46 16.79 8.68 -21.33
C ARG A 46 16.92 9.96 -20.50
N ASP A 47 15.94 10.20 -19.63
CA ASP A 47 15.79 11.34 -18.73
C ASP A 47 15.60 12.70 -19.42
N GLU A 48 15.55 12.74 -20.76
CA GLU A 48 15.29 13.94 -21.53
C GLU A 48 13.86 14.45 -21.29
N ALA A 49 13.71 15.74 -21.09
CA ALA A 49 12.42 16.38 -20.88
C ALA A 49 11.64 16.49 -22.19
N VAL A 50 10.43 15.96 -22.20
CA VAL A 50 9.47 16.21 -23.28
C VAL A 50 8.89 17.58 -23.03
N VAL A 51 9.36 18.58 -23.77
CA VAL A 51 8.93 19.97 -23.59
C VAL A 51 7.45 20.11 -23.96
N VAL A 52 6.64 20.47 -22.97
CA VAL A 52 5.21 20.78 -23.12
C VAL A 52 4.99 22.22 -22.62
N GLY A 53 5.21 23.23 -23.46
CA GLY A 53 5.10 24.64 -23.02
C GLY A 53 4.83 25.66 -24.13
N GLY A 54 4.04 26.71 -23.81
CA GLY A 54 3.76 27.83 -24.71
C GLY A 54 2.64 27.57 -25.74
N GLU A 55 2.83 28.01 -26.99
CA GLU A 55 1.94 27.70 -28.13
C GLU A 55 1.84 26.17 -28.41
N GLN A 56 2.76 25.37 -27.85
CA GLN A 56 2.75 23.90 -27.88
C GLN A 56 1.82 23.26 -26.80
N SER A 57 1.05 24.07 -26.07
CA SER A 57 0.05 23.58 -25.10
C SER A 57 -1.14 22.83 -25.73
N ARG A 58 -1.23 22.81 -27.07
CA ARG A 58 -2.20 22.06 -27.87
C ARG A 58 -1.55 20.99 -28.74
N CYS A 59 -0.65 20.20 -28.15
CA CYS A 59 -0.08 19.03 -28.80
C CYS A 59 -0.62 17.75 -28.17
N LEU A 60 -0.90 16.77 -29.03
CA LEU A 60 -1.20 15.40 -28.66
C LEU A 60 0.03 14.55 -28.97
N TYR A 61 0.34 13.60 -28.09
CA TYR A 61 1.52 12.76 -28.20
C TYR A 61 1.12 11.28 -28.23
N TYR A 62 1.91 10.48 -28.93
CA TYR A 62 1.81 9.02 -28.96
C TYR A 62 3.18 8.39 -28.82
N VAL A 63 3.32 7.42 -27.92
CA VAL A 63 4.58 6.70 -27.72
C VAL A 63 4.68 5.60 -28.78
N GLU A 64 5.48 5.82 -29.81
CA GLU A 64 5.73 4.81 -30.86
C GLU A 64 6.72 3.75 -30.40
N ARG A 65 7.69 4.13 -29.56
CA ARG A 65 8.64 3.21 -28.93
C ARG A 65 9.15 3.81 -27.62
N GLY A 66 9.41 2.96 -26.64
CA GLY A 66 9.95 3.37 -25.34
C GLY A 66 8.85 3.76 -24.36
N SER A 67 9.15 4.70 -23.46
CA SER A 67 8.25 5.09 -22.37
C SER A 67 8.53 6.48 -21.83
N VAL A 68 7.49 7.12 -21.28
CA VAL A 68 7.58 8.42 -20.61
C VAL A 68 6.98 8.39 -19.21
N GLU A 69 7.63 9.08 -18.30
CA GLU A 69 7.15 9.35 -16.95
C GLU A 69 6.43 10.70 -16.92
N VAL A 70 5.20 10.68 -16.40
CA VAL A 70 4.46 11.90 -16.05
C VAL A 70 4.54 12.08 -14.55
N SER A 71 4.93 13.27 -14.12
CA SER A 71 5.12 13.60 -12.72
C SER A 71 4.54 14.97 -12.36
N ASN A 72 4.32 15.16 -11.06
CA ASN A 72 4.01 16.46 -10.47
C ASN A 72 4.99 16.73 -9.33
N THR A 73 5.55 17.92 -9.32
CA THR A 73 6.46 18.37 -8.27
C THR A 73 5.69 19.22 -7.27
N THR A 74 5.67 18.80 -6.00
CA THR A 74 5.02 19.52 -4.89
C THR A 74 5.95 19.49 -3.68
N ASP A 75 6.18 20.62 -3.02
CA ASP A 75 7.08 20.74 -1.86
C ASP A 75 8.45 20.06 -2.08
N ASP A 76 9.09 20.40 -3.21
CA ASP A 76 10.37 19.85 -3.70
C ASP A 76 10.42 18.32 -3.85
N THR A 77 9.26 17.67 -3.83
CA THR A 77 9.12 16.24 -4.05
C THR A 77 8.50 15.98 -5.41
N ARG A 78 9.26 15.34 -6.29
CA ARG A 78 8.77 14.84 -7.59
C ARG A 78 8.02 13.54 -7.38
N ILE A 79 6.73 13.56 -7.67
CA ILE A 79 5.84 12.38 -7.53
C ILE A 79 5.40 11.95 -8.92
N THR A 80 5.75 10.72 -9.29
CA THR A 80 5.27 10.07 -10.50
C THR A 80 3.78 9.77 -10.35
N VAL A 81 3.00 10.12 -11.39
CA VAL A 81 1.56 9.83 -11.45
C VAL A 81 1.24 8.77 -12.50
N ALA A 82 2.07 8.64 -13.53
CA ALA A 82 1.91 7.61 -14.56
C ALA A 82 3.23 7.35 -15.28
N ILE A 83 3.42 6.09 -15.70
CA ILE A 83 4.42 5.71 -16.71
C ILE A 83 3.66 5.18 -17.92
N ILE A 84 3.80 5.91 -19.03
CA ILE A 84 3.08 5.71 -20.29
C ILE A 84 4.05 5.06 -21.27
N GLY A 85 3.68 3.91 -21.82
CA GLY A 85 4.54 3.13 -22.70
C GLY A 85 4.06 3.10 -24.14
N GLU A 86 4.77 2.32 -24.95
CA GLU A 86 4.47 2.08 -26.36
C GLU A 86 3.00 1.76 -26.61
N GLY A 87 2.42 2.37 -27.65
CA GLY A 87 1.02 2.17 -28.02
C GLY A 87 0.04 3.14 -27.37
N GLU A 88 0.48 4.00 -26.46
CA GLU A 88 -0.40 4.88 -25.69
C GLU A 88 -0.32 6.36 -26.11
N PHE A 89 -1.48 7.01 -26.13
CA PHE A 89 -1.60 8.46 -26.28
C PHE A 89 -1.50 9.20 -24.95
N PHE A 90 -1.00 10.43 -24.98
CA PHE A 90 -1.04 11.36 -23.86
C PHE A 90 -1.14 12.82 -24.31
N GLY A 91 -1.57 13.71 -23.41
CA GLY A 91 -1.79 15.13 -23.72
C GLY A 91 -3.18 15.45 -24.28
N GLU A 92 -4.10 14.47 -24.34
CA GLU A 92 -5.42 14.64 -24.97
C GLU A 92 -6.22 15.78 -24.36
N ILE A 93 -6.23 15.88 -23.02
CA ILE A 93 -7.01 16.89 -22.32
C ILE A 93 -6.54 18.30 -22.72
N GLY A 94 -5.23 18.56 -22.62
CA GLY A 94 -4.64 19.85 -23.01
C GLY A 94 -4.84 20.18 -24.49
N PHE A 95 -4.76 19.17 -25.37
CA PHE A 95 -5.03 19.31 -26.79
C PHE A 95 -6.46 19.82 -27.07
N PHE A 96 -7.48 19.24 -26.42
CA PHE A 96 -8.88 19.61 -26.67
C PHE A 96 -9.39 20.80 -25.85
N ASP A 97 -8.98 20.94 -24.58
CA ASP A 97 -9.49 21.99 -23.69
C ASP A 97 -8.62 23.27 -23.71
N GLY A 98 -7.44 23.21 -24.35
CA GLY A 98 -6.47 24.30 -24.43
C GLY A 98 -5.83 24.69 -23.11
N ARG A 99 -5.94 23.85 -22.07
CA ARG A 99 -5.42 24.08 -20.71
C ARG A 99 -4.47 22.94 -20.35
N SER A 100 -3.18 23.11 -20.60
CA SER A 100 -2.19 22.13 -20.11
C SER A 100 -2.12 22.15 -18.58
N ARG A 101 -2.35 20.99 -17.96
CA ARG A 101 -2.18 20.76 -16.51
C ARG A 101 -0.99 19.87 -16.19
N VAL A 102 -0.36 19.29 -17.21
CA VAL A 102 0.79 18.40 -17.07
C VAL A 102 2.05 19.25 -17.06
N ARG A 103 2.85 19.13 -16.00
CA ARG A 103 3.99 20.03 -15.75
C ARG A 103 5.34 19.41 -16.09
N ASP A 104 5.53 18.12 -15.85
CA ASP A 104 6.83 17.47 -15.98
C ASP A 104 6.71 16.09 -16.65
N ILE A 105 7.07 16.00 -17.93
CA ILE A 105 7.17 14.74 -18.69
C ILE A 105 8.63 14.48 -19.06
N ARG A 106 9.11 13.26 -18.83
CA ARG A 106 10.47 12.83 -19.22
C ARG A 106 10.46 11.44 -19.82
N ALA A 107 11.35 11.19 -20.77
CA ALA A 107 11.55 9.84 -21.29
C ALA A 107 12.25 8.96 -20.23
N THR A 108 11.72 7.76 -19.97
CA THR A 108 12.31 6.80 -19.01
C THR A 108 13.40 5.93 -19.63
N GLU A 109 13.48 5.93 -20.96
CA GLU A 109 14.44 5.25 -21.82
C GLU A 109 14.50 5.97 -23.17
N ASP A 110 15.39 5.54 -24.07
CA ASP A 110 15.43 6.08 -25.43
C ASP A 110 14.09 5.82 -26.14
N SER A 111 13.38 6.90 -26.45
CA SER A 111 11.98 6.87 -26.84
C SER A 111 11.73 7.60 -28.15
N ILE A 112 10.77 7.08 -28.91
CA ILE A 112 10.24 7.71 -30.12
C ILE A 112 8.81 8.15 -29.85
N ILE A 113 8.56 9.45 -29.97
CA ILE A 113 7.26 10.06 -29.70
C ILE A 113 6.75 10.73 -30.98
N ARG A 114 5.51 10.42 -31.32
CA ARG A 114 4.76 11.05 -32.41
C ARG A 114 3.97 12.23 -31.88
N LEU A 115 4.18 13.41 -32.46
CA LEU A 115 3.58 14.68 -32.05
C LEU A 115 2.58 15.16 -33.09
N PHE A 116 1.35 15.38 -32.64
CA PHE A 116 0.25 15.95 -33.41
C PHE A 116 -0.02 17.37 -32.91
N ASP A 117 0.33 18.36 -33.73
CA ASP A 117 -0.01 19.76 -33.51
C ASP A 117 -1.28 20.15 -34.29
N SER A 118 -1.67 21.42 -34.18
CA SER A 118 -2.87 21.92 -34.86
C SER A 118 -2.77 21.84 -36.38
N GLU A 119 -1.57 22.00 -36.97
CA GLU A 119 -1.36 21.93 -38.41
C GLU A 119 -1.45 20.49 -38.93
N SER A 120 -0.81 19.55 -38.24
CA SER A 120 -0.85 18.12 -38.53
C SER A 120 -2.28 17.59 -38.55
N VAL A 121 -3.07 17.98 -37.55
CA VAL A 121 -4.48 17.56 -37.43
C VAL A 121 -5.36 18.22 -38.48
N LYS A 122 -5.15 19.51 -38.78
CA LYS A 122 -5.87 20.20 -39.85
C LYS A 122 -5.58 19.60 -41.22
N LYS A 123 -4.31 19.27 -41.50
CA LYS A 123 -3.91 18.58 -42.73
C LYS A 123 -4.59 17.23 -42.87
N MET A 124 -4.64 16.44 -41.80
CA MET A 124 -5.37 15.17 -41.78
C MET A 124 -6.87 15.37 -42.08
N GLN A 125 -7.47 16.42 -41.51
CA GLN A 125 -8.86 16.78 -41.75
C GLN A 125 -9.13 17.16 -43.23
N ASP A 126 -8.23 17.93 -43.84
CA ASP A 126 -8.38 18.43 -45.20
C ASP A 126 -8.09 17.34 -46.26
N GLU A 127 -7.08 16.49 -46.04
CA GLU A 127 -6.62 15.48 -47.01
C GLU A 127 -7.39 14.15 -46.94
N ASP A 128 -7.72 13.67 -45.72
CA ASP A 128 -8.50 12.44 -45.53
C ASP A 128 -9.50 12.58 -44.37
N PRO A 129 -10.69 13.16 -44.62
CA PRO A 129 -11.74 13.32 -43.62
C PRO A 129 -12.17 12.00 -42.95
N ARG A 130 -12.02 10.85 -43.63
CA ARG A 130 -12.37 9.54 -43.05
C ARG A 130 -11.31 9.11 -42.03
N LEU A 131 -10.03 9.33 -42.33
CA LEU A 131 -8.94 9.10 -41.39
C LEU A 131 -9.05 10.00 -40.16
N TYR A 132 -9.37 11.28 -40.38
CA TYR A 132 -9.63 12.23 -39.30
C TYR A 132 -10.79 11.80 -38.37
N ASN A 133 -11.89 11.30 -38.94
CA ASN A 133 -13.00 10.77 -38.14
C ASN A 133 -12.58 9.56 -37.28
N ARG A 134 -11.76 8.66 -37.83
CA ARG A 134 -11.18 7.54 -37.07
C ARG A 134 -10.27 8.03 -35.95
N PHE A 135 -9.41 9.01 -36.22
CA PHE A 135 -8.56 9.65 -35.21
C PHE A 135 -9.37 10.29 -34.08
N LEU A 136 -10.43 11.05 -34.38
CA LEU A 136 -11.31 11.63 -33.36
C LEU A 136 -12.00 10.55 -32.52
N THR A 137 -12.43 9.46 -33.15
CA THR A 137 -13.05 8.33 -32.46
C THR A 137 -12.06 7.68 -31.49
N MET A 138 -10.80 7.49 -31.90
CA MET A 138 -9.72 7.01 -31.02
C MET A 138 -9.51 7.92 -29.82
N MET A 139 -9.48 9.23 -30.05
CA MET A 139 -9.28 10.20 -28.98
C MET A 139 -10.44 10.20 -27.99
N ALA A 140 -11.68 10.18 -28.49
CA ALA A 140 -12.87 10.06 -27.65
C ALA A 140 -12.86 8.78 -26.82
N GLN A 141 -12.46 7.65 -27.40
CA GLN A 141 -12.29 6.39 -26.67
C GLN A 141 -11.19 6.47 -25.59
N SER A 142 -10.01 7.01 -25.92
CA SER A 142 -8.91 7.24 -24.97
C SER A 142 -9.37 8.09 -23.78
N ILE A 143 -10.02 9.21 -24.07
CA ILE A 143 -10.57 10.13 -23.06
C ILE A 143 -11.61 9.42 -22.19
N CYS A 144 -12.57 8.70 -22.78
CA CYS A 144 -13.60 7.95 -22.02
C CYS A 144 -13.01 6.85 -21.13
N VAL A 145 -11.94 6.17 -21.57
CA VAL A 145 -11.22 5.21 -20.72
C VAL A 145 -10.55 5.93 -19.55
N LYS A 146 -9.84 7.03 -19.81
CA LYS A 146 -9.15 7.82 -18.77
C LYS A 146 -10.13 8.47 -17.78
N PHE A 147 -11.25 9.01 -18.24
CA PHE A 147 -12.28 9.60 -17.36
C PHE A 147 -12.97 8.55 -16.48
N ARG A 148 -13.26 7.36 -17.00
CA ARG A 148 -13.78 6.26 -16.17
C ARG A 148 -12.81 5.91 -15.03
N ARG A 149 -11.49 5.89 -15.31
CA ARG A 149 -10.46 5.69 -14.27
C ARG A 149 -10.52 6.77 -13.19
N VAL A 150 -10.61 8.05 -13.56
CA VAL A 150 -10.71 9.17 -12.60
C VAL A 150 -12.00 9.13 -11.78
N LEU A 151 -13.11 8.68 -12.36
CA LEU A 151 -14.37 8.53 -11.61
C LEU A 151 -14.30 7.36 -10.63
N GLU A 152 -13.58 6.28 -10.97
CA GLU A 152 -13.26 5.20 -10.03
C GLU A 152 -12.24 5.64 -8.95
N GLU A 153 -11.40 6.64 -9.19
CA GLU A 153 -10.49 7.26 -8.21
C GLU A 153 -11.20 8.04 -7.09
N ARG A 154 -12.48 8.40 -7.28
CA ARG A 154 -13.27 9.14 -6.28
C ARG A 154 -13.87 8.28 -5.18
N GLU A 155 -13.67 6.96 -5.17
CA GLU A 155 -13.76 6.25 -3.90
C GLU A 155 -12.59 6.71 -3.06
N PRO A 156 -12.81 7.49 -1.99
CA PRO A 156 -11.71 8.09 -1.27
C PRO A 156 -10.80 6.99 -0.73
N LEU A 157 -9.51 7.26 -0.61
CA LEU A 157 -8.55 6.39 0.10
C LEU A 157 -9.12 5.87 1.43
N THR A 158 -9.99 6.65 2.08
CA THR A 158 -10.78 6.23 3.24
C THR A 158 -11.78 5.12 2.97
N ALA A 159 -12.49 5.08 1.83
CA ALA A 159 -13.38 3.98 1.45
C ALA A 159 -12.59 2.70 1.17
N TYR A 160 -11.41 2.80 0.53
CA TYR A 160 -10.60 1.63 0.23
C TYR A 160 -9.86 1.10 1.46
N ALA A 161 -9.23 1.96 2.26
CA ALA A 161 -8.67 1.61 3.57
C ALA A 161 -9.75 1.09 4.55
N ALA A 162 -10.98 1.62 4.49
CA ALA A 162 -12.14 1.08 5.21
C ALA A 162 -12.68 -0.23 4.60
N SER A 163 -12.44 -0.51 3.31
CA SER A 163 -12.76 -1.79 2.68
C SER A 163 -11.70 -2.87 2.95
N LEU A 164 -10.45 -2.44 3.16
CA LEU A 164 -9.28 -3.24 3.51
C LEU A 164 -9.21 -3.55 5.02
N SER A 165 -9.69 -2.63 5.85
CA SER A 165 -9.93 -2.93 7.26
C SER A 165 -11.23 -3.73 7.36
N THR A 166 -11.13 -4.97 7.84
CA THR A 166 -12.27 -5.83 8.15
C THR A 166 -13.05 -5.26 9.33
N GLY A 167 -13.84 -4.23 9.06
CA GLY A 167 -14.68 -3.59 10.04
C GLY A 167 -14.95 -2.15 9.66
N GLY A 168 -16.17 -1.90 9.16
CA GLY A 168 -16.79 -0.61 9.38
C GLY A 168 -16.64 -0.22 10.86
N ARG A 169 -16.75 1.07 11.18
CA ARG A 169 -16.73 1.57 12.56
C ARG A 169 -17.78 0.80 13.39
N THR A 170 -17.40 -0.30 14.02
CA THR A 170 -18.33 -1.17 14.76
C THR A 170 -18.89 -0.43 15.97
N PHE A 171 -18.16 0.57 16.45
CA PHE A 171 -18.60 1.54 17.46
C PHE A 171 -19.04 2.84 16.80
N GLN A 172 -20.14 2.82 16.03
CA GLN A 172 -20.90 4.04 15.76
C GLN A 172 -21.92 4.32 16.88
N GLU A 173 -22.41 3.28 17.55
CA GLU A 173 -23.38 3.40 18.63
C GLU A 173 -22.95 2.55 19.83
N THR A 174 -23.03 3.14 21.01
CA THR A 174 -22.66 2.48 22.25
C THR A 174 -23.86 1.73 22.80
N THR A 175 -23.92 0.42 22.59
CA THR A 175 -24.96 -0.40 23.21
C THR A 175 -24.64 -0.64 24.68
N ALA A 176 -25.63 -0.45 25.56
CA ALA A 176 -25.54 -0.86 26.96
C ALA A 176 -25.46 -2.39 27.03
N VAL A 177 -24.83 -2.94 28.07
CA VAL A 177 -24.83 -4.39 28.30
C VAL A 177 -26.24 -4.78 28.77
N PRO A 178 -26.97 -5.65 28.04
CA PRO A 178 -28.26 -6.16 28.50
C PRO A 178 -28.18 -6.79 29.90
N GLU A 179 -29.19 -6.57 30.72
CA GLU A 179 -29.23 -7.05 32.11
C GLU A 179 -29.01 -8.57 32.21
N GLN A 180 -29.55 -9.34 31.25
CA GLN A 180 -29.38 -10.78 31.19
C GLN A 180 -27.91 -11.25 31.08
N TYR A 181 -27.01 -10.39 30.60
CA TYR A 181 -25.59 -10.71 30.51
C TYR A 181 -24.79 -10.32 31.77
N LEU A 182 -25.32 -9.48 32.66
CA LEU A 182 -24.61 -8.98 33.86
C LEU A 182 -24.39 -10.04 34.96
N THR A 183 -24.93 -11.24 34.78
CA THR A 183 -24.77 -12.36 35.71
C THR A 183 -24.05 -13.55 35.08
N THR A 184 -23.54 -13.42 33.86
CA THR A 184 -22.88 -14.54 33.18
C THR A 184 -21.41 -14.67 33.57
N PRO A 185 -20.80 -15.87 33.46
CA PRO A 185 -19.37 -16.05 33.71
C PRO A 185 -18.49 -15.15 32.83
N GLU A 186 -18.90 -14.88 31.60
CA GLU A 186 -18.20 -14.00 30.66
C GLU A 186 -18.19 -12.55 31.16
N TRP A 187 -19.31 -12.07 31.72
CA TRP A 187 -19.38 -10.76 32.34
C TRP A 187 -18.43 -10.64 33.53
N TYR A 188 -18.46 -11.59 34.47
CA TYR A 188 -17.58 -11.53 35.64
C TYR A 188 -16.10 -11.54 35.24
N LEU A 189 -15.75 -12.29 34.19
CA LEU A 189 -14.39 -12.28 33.63
C LEU A 189 -14.00 -10.90 33.08
N ILE A 190 -14.82 -10.33 32.21
CA ILE A 190 -14.55 -9.04 31.55
C ILE A 190 -14.58 -7.89 32.56
N ASN A 191 -15.58 -7.85 33.44
CA ASN A 191 -15.69 -6.87 34.50
C ASN A 191 -14.51 -6.94 35.46
N GLY A 192 -14.05 -8.15 35.82
CA GLY A 192 -12.85 -8.32 36.64
C GLY A 192 -11.59 -7.74 35.97
N ILE A 193 -11.43 -7.93 34.66
CA ILE A 193 -10.31 -7.34 33.91
C ILE A 193 -10.34 -5.81 33.98
N VAL A 194 -11.52 -5.23 33.78
CA VAL A 194 -11.75 -3.78 33.81
C VAL A 194 -11.49 -3.18 35.19
N GLU A 195 -12.07 -3.76 36.24
CA GLU A 195 -11.96 -3.23 37.60
C GLU A 195 -10.54 -3.34 38.15
N ASP A 196 -9.82 -4.43 37.89
CA ASP A 196 -8.42 -4.57 38.27
C ASP A 196 -7.53 -3.54 37.56
N PHE A 197 -7.75 -3.32 36.25
CA PHE A 197 -7.04 -2.32 35.47
C PHE A 197 -7.29 -0.90 36.01
N LYS A 198 -8.56 -0.54 36.22
CA LYS A 198 -8.96 0.79 36.71
C LYS A 198 -8.44 1.05 38.11
N ALA A 199 -8.57 0.10 39.03
CA ALA A 199 -8.07 0.24 40.40
C ALA A 199 -6.57 0.52 40.42
N PHE A 200 -5.80 -0.17 39.58
CA PHE A 200 -4.36 0.07 39.47
C PHE A 200 -4.06 1.47 38.90
N PHE A 201 -4.61 1.79 37.72
CA PHE A 201 -4.25 3.02 37.03
C PHE A 201 -4.86 4.28 37.64
N PHE A 202 -5.94 4.17 38.41
CA PHE A 202 -6.42 5.26 39.25
C PHE A 202 -5.36 5.65 40.30
N ASN A 203 -4.83 4.66 41.03
CA ASN A 203 -3.80 4.90 42.05
C ASN A 203 -2.50 5.43 41.44
N VAL A 204 -2.03 4.82 40.34
CA VAL A 204 -0.82 5.30 39.63
C VAL A 204 -1.02 6.72 39.11
N SER A 205 -2.16 7.02 38.49
CA SER A 205 -2.46 8.36 38.00
C SER A 205 -2.42 9.39 39.14
N HIS A 206 -3.02 9.07 40.28
CA HIS A 206 -3.01 9.94 41.46
C HIS A 206 -1.58 10.18 41.99
N GLN A 207 -0.78 9.12 42.12
CA GLN A 207 0.63 9.24 42.55
C GLN A 207 1.46 10.11 41.59
N LEU A 208 1.32 9.89 40.28
CA LEU A 208 2.06 10.63 39.26
C LEU A 208 1.64 12.11 39.17
N GLN A 209 0.40 12.44 39.53
CA GLN A 209 -0.08 13.83 39.58
C GLN A 209 0.44 14.60 40.80
N GLN A 210 0.74 13.90 41.90
CA GLN A 210 1.31 14.52 43.10
C GLN A 210 2.82 14.74 42.98
N ASP A 211 3.48 14.00 42.09
CA ASP A 211 4.91 14.13 41.82
C ASP A 211 5.17 15.22 40.76
N ALA A 212 5.75 16.34 41.21
CA ALA A 212 6.10 17.48 40.37
C ALA A 212 7.39 17.27 39.52
N SER A 213 8.12 16.17 39.72
CA SER A 213 9.25 15.82 38.85
C SER A 213 8.80 15.63 37.40
N ASP A 214 9.66 15.80 36.41
CA ASP A 214 9.36 15.42 35.02
C ASP A 214 9.59 13.92 34.77
N GLU A 215 10.39 13.28 35.62
CA GLU A 215 10.73 11.87 35.51
C GLU A 215 9.65 10.96 36.08
N ILE A 216 9.57 9.74 35.54
CA ILE A 216 8.68 8.70 36.03
C ILE A 216 9.53 7.73 36.85
N PRO A 217 9.24 7.50 38.14
CA PRO A 217 10.01 6.57 38.96
C PRO A 217 10.11 5.18 38.31
N GLU A 218 11.30 4.60 38.27
CA GLU A 218 11.58 3.30 37.62
C GLU A 218 10.68 2.18 38.16
N GLU A 219 10.43 2.16 39.47
CA GLU A 219 9.51 1.22 40.11
C GLU A 219 8.09 1.30 39.52
N ILE A 220 7.58 2.51 39.27
CA ILE A 220 6.27 2.72 38.64
C ILE A 220 6.31 2.24 37.19
N GLN A 221 7.40 2.50 36.45
CA GLN A 221 7.53 2.04 35.07
C GLN A 221 7.47 0.51 34.98
N VAL A 222 8.28 -0.19 35.78
CA VAL A 222 8.32 -1.67 35.84
C VAL A 222 6.95 -2.23 36.25
N LYS A 223 6.32 -1.65 37.27
CA LYS A 223 5.01 -2.09 37.75
C LYS A 223 3.93 -1.89 36.70
N CYS A 224 3.92 -0.76 36.00
CA CYS A 224 2.98 -0.50 34.91
C CYS A 224 3.18 -1.49 33.77
N GLN A 225 4.42 -1.78 33.38
CA GLN A 225 4.71 -2.76 32.33
C GLN A 225 4.20 -4.15 32.71
N SER A 226 4.42 -4.58 33.96
CA SER A 226 3.92 -5.86 34.47
C SER A 226 2.39 -5.95 34.44
N VAL A 227 1.68 -4.91 34.93
CA VAL A 227 0.21 -4.88 34.92
C VAL A 227 -0.34 -4.86 33.50
N MET A 228 0.28 -4.12 32.58
CA MET A 228 -0.16 -4.07 31.19
C MET A 228 0.05 -5.40 30.46
N ASN A 229 1.15 -6.12 30.75
CA ASN A 229 1.36 -7.48 30.24
C ASN A 229 0.31 -8.45 30.79
N ALA A 230 0.01 -8.38 32.09
CA ALA A 230 -1.03 -9.21 32.72
C ALA A 230 -2.42 -8.89 32.16
N PHE A 231 -2.74 -7.61 31.97
CA PHE A 231 -3.96 -7.15 31.31
C PHE A 231 -4.09 -7.76 29.91
N ASN A 232 -3.06 -7.62 29.07
CA ASN A 232 -3.05 -8.19 27.72
C ASN A 232 -3.22 -9.72 27.74
N SER A 233 -2.54 -10.42 28.64
CA SER A 233 -2.70 -11.87 28.80
C SER A 233 -4.15 -12.26 29.12
N ARG A 234 -4.78 -11.54 30.07
CA ARG A 234 -6.19 -11.77 30.42
C ARG A 234 -7.16 -11.45 29.28
N LEU A 235 -6.85 -10.47 28.42
CA LEU A 235 -7.65 -10.22 27.21
C LEU A 235 -7.62 -11.45 26.28
N GLN A 236 -6.44 -12.05 26.08
CA GLN A 236 -6.29 -13.26 25.26
C GLN A 236 -7.09 -14.43 25.82
N ASP A 237 -6.99 -14.66 27.13
CA ASP A 237 -7.80 -15.67 27.82
C ASP A 237 -9.30 -15.39 27.68
N ALA A 238 -9.71 -14.13 27.80
CA ALA A 238 -11.11 -13.73 27.65
C ALA A 238 -11.62 -13.96 26.22
N GLN A 239 -10.83 -13.68 25.19
CA GLN A 239 -11.22 -13.95 23.80
C GLN A 239 -11.57 -15.42 23.58
N SER A 240 -10.80 -16.35 24.13
CA SER A 240 -11.08 -17.79 23.97
C SER A 240 -12.43 -18.22 24.56
N ARG A 241 -12.91 -17.53 25.61
CA ARG A 241 -14.16 -17.85 26.33
C ARG A 241 -15.36 -17.08 25.79
N VAL A 242 -15.14 -15.84 25.36
CA VAL A 242 -16.21 -14.91 24.98
C VAL A 242 -16.52 -14.99 23.48
N ALA A 243 -15.60 -15.44 22.62
CA ALA A 243 -15.74 -15.38 21.16
C ALA A 243 -17.05 -15.99 20.60
N ALA A 244 -17.53 -17.09 21.18
CA ALA A 244 -18.73 -17.79 20.73
C ALA A 244 -20.02 -17.30 21.42
N SER A 245 -19.92 -16.37 22.38
CA SER A 245 -21.06 -15.85 23.14
C SER A 245 -21.77 -14.72 22.39
N GLU A 246 -23.10 -14.75 22.40
CA GLU A 246 -23.92 -13.62 21.91
C GLU A 246 -23.67 -12.32 22.69
N ALA A 247 -23.17 -12.43 23.94
CA ALA A 247 -22.80 -11.28 24.76
C ALA A 247 -21.52 -10.58 24.28
N ALA A 248 -20.71 -11.22 23.43
CA ALA A 248 -19.36 -10.74 23.09
C ALA A 248 -19.29 -9.27 22.64
N PRO A 249 -20.14 -8.79 21.69
CA PRO A 249 -20.05 -7.40 21.24
C PRO A 249 -20.33 -6.39 22.36
N TYR A 250 -21.24 -6.73 23.28
CA TYR A 250 -21.60 -5.88 24.43
C TYR A 250 -20.46 -5.84 25.46
N LEU A 251 -19.89 -7.00 25.77
CA LEU A 251 -18.82 -7.12 26.77
C LEU A 251 -17.53 -6.45 26.31
N TRP A 252 -17.13 -6.66 25.05
CA TRP A 252 -15.99 -5.94 24.47
C TRP A 252 -16.24 -4.43 24.40
N GLY A 253 -17.47 -4.02 24.13
CA GLY A 253 -17.84 -2.60 24.15
C GLY A 253 -17.83 -1.96 25.52
N TYR A 254 -18.26 -2.67 26.55
CA TYR A 254 -18.12 -2.23 27.94
C TYR A 254 -16.64 -2.08 28.31
N LEU A 255 -15.84 -3.12 28.08
CA LEU A 255 -14.41 -3.10 28.37
C LEU A 255 -13.71 -1.94 27.67
N PHE A 256 -13.95 -1.77 26.37
CA PHE A 256 -13.38 -0.69 25.58
C PHE A 256 -13.70 0.67 26.19
N LYS A 257 -14.97 0.96 26.50
CA LYS A 257 -15.41 2.26 27.07
C LYS A 257 -14.73 2.57 28.39
N GLU A 258 -14.60 1.59 29.26
CA GLU A 258 -14.05 1.77 30.61
C GLU A 258 -12.54 2.03 30.60
N ILE A 259 -11.80 1.41 29.68
CA ILE A 259 -10.34 1.61 29.58
C ILE A 259 -9.94 2.75 28.64
N PHE A 260 -10.83 3.17 27.75
CA PHE A 260 -10.57 4.17 26.71
C PHE A 260 -9.88 5.44 27.22
N PRO A 261 -10.29 6.06 28.35
CA PRO A 261 -9.65 7.29 28.84
C PRO A 261 -8.17 7.13 29.19
N TYR A 262 -7.71 5.91 29.49
CA TYR A 262 -6.31 5.63 29.81
C TYR A 262 -5.48 5.47 28.55
N PHE A 263 -5.95 4.66 27.59
CA PHE A 263 -5.24 4.41 26.34
C PHE A 263 -5.26 5.61 25.39
N MET A 264 -6.28 6.45 25.40
CA MET A 264 -6.29 7.66 24.56
C MET A 264 -5.30 8.75 25.00
N ARG A 265 -4.59 8.53 26.13
CA ARG A 265 -3.43 9.34 26.50
C ARG A 265 -2.14 8.88 25.81
N SER A 266 -2.13 7.70 25.18
CA SER A 266 -1.03 7.24 24.34
C SER A 266 -1.24 7.75 22.92
N ARG A 267 -0.21 8.39 22.35
CA ARG A 267 -0.21 8.83 20.96
C ARG A 267 -0.29 7.65 19.99
N PHE A 268 0.36 6.53 20.33
CA PHE A 268 0.27 5.27 19.61
C PHE A 268 -1.17 4.78 19.55
N ALA A 269 -1.83 4.60 20.70
CA ALA A 269 -3.18 4.05 20.74
C ALA A 269 -4.20 5.01 20.11
N GLU A 270 -4.07 6.32 20.37
CA GLU A 270 -4.86 7.37 19.74
C GLU A 270 -4.78 7.29 18.22
N ARG A 271 -3.57 7.24 17.65
CA ARG A 271 -3.37 7.18 16.19
C ARG A 271 -3.95 5.91 15.58
N ALA A 272 -3.70 4.76 16.21
CA ALA A 272 -4.23 3.47 15.75
C ALA A 272 -5.77 3.48 15.71
N TYR A 273 -6.40 4.08 16.72
CA TYR A 273 -7.85 4.18 16.83
C TYR A 273 -8.46 5.15 15.81
N TYR A 274 -7.98 6.40 15.76
CA TYR A 274 -8.56 7.45 14.91
C TYR A 274 -8.22 7.28 13.43
N LYS A 275 -7.13 6.57 13.10
CA LYS A 275 -6.71 6.27 11.73
C LYS A 275 -6.68 7.54 10.85
N PRO A 276 -5.81 8.53 11.12
CA PRO A 276 -5.81 9.82 10.41
C PRO A 276 -5.68 9.70 8.89
N ARG A 277 -5.14 8.59 8.39
CA ARG A 277 -4.99 8.27 6.97
C ARG A 277 -6.02 7.27 6.42
N GLY A 278 -6.97 6.83 7.25
CA GLY A 278 -7.99 5.84 6.91
C GLY A 278 -7.69 4.41 7.36
N TYR A 279 -6.46 4.11 7.81
CA TYR A 279 -6.04 2.82 8.37
C TYR A 279 -5.07 3.03 9.55
N ALA A 280 -4.90 2.00 10.40
CA ALA A 280 -4.12 2.10 11.63
C ALA A 280 -2.60 2.03 11.40
N GLY A 281 -2.16 1.12 10.50
CA GLY A 281 -0.75 0.91 10.18
C GLY A 281 -0.16 1.92 9.20
N ASP A 282 -0.57 3.19 9.25
CA ASP A 282 -0.08 4.22 8.33
C ASP A 282 1.42 4.53 8.51
N PHE A 283 2.02 5.22 7.54
CA PHE A 283 3.47 5.44 7.54
C PHE A 283 3.98 6.14 8.80
N MET A 284 3.19 7.03 9.40
CA MET A 284 3.59 7.73 10.62
C MET A 284 3.44 6.84 11.86
N MET A 285 2.49 5.90 11.88
CA MET A 285 2.47 4.83 12.88
C MET A 285 3.75 4.01 12.81
N MET A 286 4.22 3.68 11.61
CA MET A 286 5.50 2.97 11.44
C MET A 286 6.67 3.81 11.96
N GLU A 287 6.74 5.10 11.65
CA GLU A 287 7.79 5.99 12.16
C GLU A 287 7.79 6.09 13.69
N MET A 288 6.62 6.14 14.34
CA MET A 288 6.52 6.09 15.80
C MET A 288 7.10 4.79 16.37
N ILE A 289 6.76 3.64 15.74
CA ILE A 289 7.30 2.33 16.14
C ILE A 289 8.81 2.25 15.98
N TYR A 290 9.35 2.81 14.89
CA TYR A 290 10.79 2.83 14.61
C TYR A 290 11.55 3.73 15.58
N ARG A 291 11.02 4.92 15.87
CA ARG A 291 11.62 5.87 16.83
C ARG A 291 11.65 5.29 18.24
N LYS A 292 10.59 4.57 18.65
CA LYS A 292 10.47 3.92 19.95
C LYS A 292 10.65 4.90 21.12
N GLU A 293 10.12 6.12 20.97
CA GLU A 293 10.11 7.15 21.99
C GLU A 293 8.67 7.40 22.45
N PRO A 294 8.35 7.27 23.75
CA PRO A 294 7.00 7.52 24.25
C PRO A 294 6.65 9.01 24.24
N GLU A 295 5.58 9.38 23.55
CA GLU A 295 5.12 10.76 23.35
C GLU A 295 3.69 11.00 23.90
N GLY A 296 3.19 10.10 24.74
CA GLY A 296 1.86 10.20 25.35
C GLY A 296 1.66 11.40 26.30
N ASP A 297 0.40 11.77 26.49
CA ASP A 297 -0.04 12.95 27.25
C ASP A 297 0.17 12.79 28.77
N GLY A 298 1.15 13.52 29.29
CA GLY A 298 1.59 13.45 30.70
C GLY A 298 2.25 12.13 31.06
N LYS A 299 2.67 11.98 32.32
CA LYS A 299 3.39 10.78 32.79
C LYS A 299 2.64 9.48 32.53
N LEU A 300 1.34 9.44 32.81
CA LEU A 300 0.51 8.26 32.54
C LEU A 300 0.41 7.95 31.04
N GLY A 301 0.27 8.98 30.19
CA GLY A 301 0.27 8.80 28.74
C GLY A 301 1.58 8.19 28.25
N LYS A 302 2.72 8.70 28.72
CA LYS A 302 4.05 8.14 28.39
C LYS A 302 4.20 6.67 28.80
N LEU A 303 3.65 6.26 29.94
CA LEU A 303 3.65 4.86 30.37
C LEU A 303 2.83 3.96 29.43
N MET A 304 1.62 4.39 29.07
CA MET A 304 0.75 3.66 28.14
C MET A 304 1.38 3.55 26.75
N ASP A 305 1.94 4.66 26.28
CA ASP A 305 2.58 4.77 24.98
C ASP A 305 3.84 3.91 24.89
N GLY A 306 4.68 3.97 25.93
CA GLY A 306 5.86 3.14 26.05
C GLY A 306 5.52 1.66 26.04
N TRP A 307 4.48 1.23 26.76
CA TRP A 307 4.03 -0.16 26.70
C TRP A 307 3.61 -0.57 25.28
N CYS A 308 2.78 0.25 24.60
CA CYS A 308 2.36 -0.02 23.21
C CYS A 308 3.57 -0.21 22.27
N LEU A 309 4.58 0.64 22.39
CA LEU A 309 5.82 0.58 21.60
C LEU A 309 6.67 -0.68 21.91
N THR A 310 6.44 -1.34 23.04
CA THR A 310 7.13 -2.58 23.42
C THR A 310 6.36 -3.85 23.11
N THR A 311 5.10 -3.78 22.65
CA THR A 311 4.28 -4.95 22.27
C THR A 311 4.94 -5.81 21.18
N ALA A 312 4.56 -7.08 21.08
CA ALA A 312 5.14 -8.00 20.10
C ALA A 312 4.99 -7.53 18.65
N PRO A 313 3.83 -6.99 18.20
CA PRO A 313 3.71 -6.38 16.88
C PRO A 313 4.65 -5.20 16.65
N ALA A 314 4.82 -4.32 17.65
CA ALA A 314 5.74 -3.18 17.53
C ALA A 314 7.21 -3.64 17.46
N ARG A 315 7.60 -4.67 18.21
CA ARG A 315 8.91 -5.32 18.08
C ARG A 315 9.09 -5.93 16.69
N ALA A 316 8.09 -6.68 16.22
CA ALA A 316 8.13 -7.32 14.91
C ALA A 316 8.23 -6.32 13.75
N VAL A 317 7.57 -5.17 13.84
CA VAL A 317 7.69 -4.10 12.84
C VAL A 317 9.11 -3.50 12.83
N ARG A 318 9.80 -3.40 13.96
CA ARG A 318 11.22 -2.99 13.97
C ARG A 318 12.13 -4.08 13.39
N GLU A 319 11.94 -5.33 13.77
CA GLU A 319 12.78 -6.44 13.29
C GLU A 319 12.55 -6.75 11.81
N ARG A 320 11.32 -6.59 11.29
CA ARG A 320 11.06 -6.80 9.85
C ARG A 320 11.80 -5.79 8.97
N ARG A 321 12.04 -4.56 9.45
CA ARG A 321 12.84 -3.55 8.74
C ARG A 321 14.28 -4.04 8.55
N ILE A 322 14.85 -4.65 9.58
CA ILE A 322 16.17 -5.26 9.56
C ILE A 322 16.20 -6.46 8.60
N LEU A 323 15.21 -7.36 8.70
CA LEU A 323 15.10 -8.52 7.82
C LEU A 323 14.98 -8.11 6.35
N LEU A 324 14.12 -7.14 6.02
CA LEU A 324 13.92 -6.68 4.64
C LEU A 324 15.20 -6.03 4.09
N ARG A 325 15.89 -5.19 4.88
CA ARG A 325 17.21 -4.66 4.52
C ARG A 325 18.17 -5.77 4.13
N ASP A 326 18.26 -6.83 4.93
CA ASP A 326 19.19 -7.93 4.71
C ASP A 326 18.79 -8.81 3.51
N LEU A 327 17.48 -9.01 3.28
CA LEU A 327 16.98 -9.67 2.07
C LEU A 327 17.28 -8.88 0.80
N LEU A 328 17.05 -7.55 0.82
CA LEU A 328 17.37 -6.67 -0.30
C LEU A 328 18.88 -6.70 -0.61
N ARG A 329 19.71 -6.66 0.43
CA ARG A 329 21.17 -6.79 0.27
C ARG A 329 21.54 -8.13 -0.36
N GLY A 330 21.09 -9.25 0.23
CA GLY A 330 21.43 -10.59 -0.28
C GLY A 330 21.04 -10.80 -1.74
N LEU A 331 19.81 -10.41 -2.11
CA LEU A 331 19.33 -10.54 -3.49
C LEU A 331 20.05 -9.59 -4.46
N SER A 332 20.44 -8.40 -4.00
CA SER A 332 21.18 -7.45 -4.84
C SER A 332 22.64 -7.87 -5.05
N GLU A 333 23.28 -8.44 -4.02
CA GLU A 333 24.65 -8.96 -4.13
C GLU A 333 24.80 -10.06 -5.20
N GLU A 334 23.82 -10.96 -5.29
CA GLU A 334 23.79 -12.01 -6.32
C GLU A 334 23.74 -11.44 -7.76
N ARG A 335 23.36 -10.18 -7.93
CA ARG A 335 23.13 -9.52 -9.22
C ARG A 335 24.11 -8.38 -9.52
N LYS A 336 25.01 -8.04 -8.59
CA LYS A 336 25.86 -6.85 -8.72
C LYS A 336 26.85 -6.88 -9.88
N GLU A 337 27.25 -8.08 -10.31
CA GLU A 337 28.22 -8.27 -11.41
C GLU A 337 27.56 -8.17 -12.79
N GLN A 338 26.23 -8.07 -12.87
CA GLN A 338 25.49 -7.94 -14.13
C GLN A 338 25.57 -6.51 -14.68
N GLU A 339 25.61 -6.38 -16.01
CA GLU A 339 25.67 -5.07 -16.68
C GLU A 339 24.38 -4.24 -16.54
N GLU A 340 23.24 -4.88 -16.28
CA GLU A 340 21.92 -4.25 -16.11
C GLU A 340 21.63 -3.76 -14.69
N SER A 341 20.93 -2.64 -14.55
CA SER A 341 20.55 -2.11 -13.23
C SER A 341 19.68 -3.12 -12.50
N ILE A 342 19.83 -3.18 -11.17
CA ILE A 342 19.01 -4.01 -10.30
C ILE A 342 17.71 -3.24 -10.06
N CYS A 343 16.62 -3.73 -10.66
CA CYS A 343 15.30 -3.11 -10.60
C CYS A 343 14.51 -3.61 -9.40
N ILE A 344 14.17 -2.71 -8.47
CA ILE A 344 13.45 -3.00 -7.23
C ILE A 344 12.09 -2.29 -7.23
N MET A 345 11.00 -2.98 -6.94
CA MET A 345 9.68 -2.39 -6.77
C MET A 345 9.16 -2.61 -5.34
N ASN A 346 8.94 -1.53 -4.60
CA ASN A 346 8.32 -1.53 -3.26
C ASN A 346 6.85 -1.14 -3.36
N LEU A 347 5.94 -2.01 -2.92
CA LEU A 347 4.49 -1.83 -3.01
C LEU A 347 3.89 -1.50 -1.64
N ALA A 348 3.09 -0.43 -1.58
CA ALA A 348 2.60 0.19 -0.34
C ALA A 348 3.79 0.55 0.56
N CYS A 349 4.66 1.38 -0.02
CA CYS A 349 6.03 1.56 0.42
C CYS A 349 6.18 2.36 1.73
N GLY A 350 5.14 3.09 2.15
CA GLY A 350 5.13 3.88 3.38
C GLY A 350 6.33 4.82 3.44
N SER A 351 7.09 4.77 4.53
CA SER A 351 8.28 5.59 4.70
C SER A 351 9.55 5.03 4.04
N ASN A 352 9.54 3.80 3.50
CA ASN A 352 10.67 3.14 2.82
C ASN A 352 11.96 2.93 3.65
N ARG A 353 11.87 2.97 4.98
CA ARG A 353 13.06 2.93 5.86
C ARG A 353 14.01 1.75 5.57
N GLU A 354 13.47 0.57 5.28
CA GLU A 354 14.22 -0.63 4.95
C GLU A 354 15.04 -0.52 3.66
N LEU A 355 14.52 0.16 2.63
CA LEU A 355 15.24 0.40 1.37
C LEU A 355 16.43 1.31 1.61
N PHE A 356 16.22 2.40 2.34
CA PHE A 356 17.27 3.38 2.61
C PHE A 356 18.33 2.87 3.60
N ASP A 357 17.95 1.99 4.53
CA ASP A 357 18.94 1.25 5.35
C ASP A 357 19.83 0.34 4.49
N PHE A 358 19.27 -0.25 3.44
CA PHE A 358 20.04 -1.05 2.49
C PHE A 358 20.97 -0.15 1.69
N LEU A 359 20.46 0.94 1.11
CA LEU A 359 21.26 1.89 0.32
C LEU A 359 22.40 2.51 1.13
N ALA A 360 22.16 2.84 2.41
CA ALA A 360 23.17 3.37 3.31
C ALA A 360 24.37 2.43 3.52
N ALA A 361 24.16 1.13 3.35
CA ALA A 361 25.17 0.10 3.53
C ALA A 361 25.61 -0.56 2.21
N CYS A 362 25.23 0.01 1.06
CA CYS A 362 25.49 -0.53 -0.28
C CYS A 362 26.58 0.31 -0.98
N ASP A 363 27.61 -0.35 -1.52
CA ASP A 363 28.74 0.30 -2.20
C ASP A 363 28.55 0.45 -3.71
N TYR A 364 27.46 -0.10 -4.28
CA TYR A 364 27.09 -0.01 -5.69
C TYR A 364 25.71 0.62 -5.91
N THR A 365 25.36 1.64 -5.12
CA THR A 365 24.03 2.28 -5.20
C THR A 365 23.69 2.82 -6.60
N ASN A 366 24.67 3.21 -7.42
CA ASN A 366 24.48 3.62 -8.81
C ASN A 366 23.91 2.51 -9.72
N ARG A 367 23.95 1.25 -9.27
CA ARG A 367 23.35 0.09 -9.95
C ARG A 367 21.89 -0.11 -9.59
N ILE A 368 21.38 0.55 -8.55
CA ILE A 368 20.03 0.33 -8.04
C ILE A 368 19.04 1.30 -8.70
N ALA A 369 17.96 0.75 -9.23
CA ALA A 369 16.80 1.50 -9.69
C ALA A 369 15.56 1.04 -8.91
N ALA A 370 15.00 1.91 -8.07
CA ALA A 370 13.86 1.58 -7.22
C ALA A 370 12.60 2.38 -7.60
N ILE A 371 11.47 1.68 -7.73
CA ILE A 371 10.13 2.28 -7.85
C ILE A 371 9.38 2.02 -6.54
N CYS A 372 9.02 3.08 -5.84
CA CYS A 372 8.35 3.02 -4.55
C CYS A 372 6.92 3.54 -4.70
N ILE A 373 5.93 2.66 -4.56
CA ILE A 373 4.53 2.94 -4.86
C ILE A 373 3.73 3.04 -3.56
N ASP A 374 3.05 4.17 -3.34
CA ASP A 374 2.10 4.32 -2.24
C ASP A 374 0.87 5.14 -2.64
N ALA A 375 -0.26 4.82 -2.02
CA ALA A 375 -1.49 5.52 -2.27
C ALA A 375 -1.60 6.81 -1.41
N ASP A 376 -0.90 6.89 -0.27
CA ASP A 376 -0.77 8.13 0.53
C ASP A 376 0.37 9.01 -0.01
N ARG A 377 -0.01 10.08 -0.71
CA ARG A 377 0.92 11.08 -1.21
C ARG A 377 1.84 11.65 -0.13
N LYS A 378 1.36 11.82 1.10
CA LYS A 378 2.20 12.36 2.18
C LYS A 378 3.24 11.37 2.70
N ALA A 379 3.05 10.07 2.49
CA ALA A 379 4.09 9.07 2.77
C ALA A 379 5.27 9.27 1.82
N LEU A 380 4.98 9.49 0.53
CA LEU A 380 6.00 9.77 -0.50
C LEU A 380 6.74 11.09 -0.23
N GLU A 381 6.01 12.17 0.08
CA GLU A 381 6.59 13.45 0.50
C GLU A 381 7.50 13.27 1.73
N TYR A 382 7.02 12.53 2.74
CA TYR A 382 7.80 12.24 3.93
C TYR A 382 9.07 11.45 3.61
N THR A 383 8.98 10.39 2.77
CA THR A 383 10.14 9.61 2.33
C THR A 383 11.17 10.51 1.67
N ASN A 384 10.77 11.36 0.71
CA ASN A 384 11.71 12.23 0.01
C ASN A 384 12.40 13.22 0.96
N GLN A 385 11.65 13.84 1.86
CA GLN A 385 12.15 14.92 2.71
C GLN A 385 12.92 14.45 3.95
N ASN A 386 12.62 13.25 4.48
CA ASN A 386 13.09 12.82 5.80
C ASN A 386 13.84 11.48 5.79
N VAL A 387 13.74 10.70 4.72
CA VAL A 387 14.33 9.35 4.64
C VAL A 387 15.35 9.27 3.50
N ASN A 388 15.00 9.76 2.32
CA ASN A 388 15.86 9.95 1.16
C ASN A 388 16.81 11.15 1.32
N VAL A 389 17.44 11.24 2.48
CA VAL A 389 18.44 12.26 2.84
C VAL A 389 19.82 11.64 3.00
N ILE A 390 19.90 10.30 2.93
CA ILE A 390 21.13 9.55 3.00
C ILE A 390 21.83 9.61 1.63
N PRO A 391 23.13 9.97 1.57
CA PRO A 391 23.85 10.01 0.30
C PRO A 391 23.86 8.65 -0.42
N HIS A 392 23.40 8.63 -1.67
CA HIS A 392 23.48 7.48 -2.57
C HIS A 392 23.41 7.92 -4.04
N ALA A 393 23.76 7.02 -4.96
CA ALA A 393 23.64 7.23 -6.41
C ALA A 393 22.48 6.44 -7.06
N ALA A 394 21.62 5.80 -6.25
CA ALA A 394 20.46 5.06 -6.74
C ALA A 394 19.41 5.97 -7.40
N SER A 395 18.76 5.44 -8.45
CA SER A 395 17.60 6.09 -9.07
C SER A 395 16.35 5.71 -8.26
N ILE A 396 15.71 6.69 -7.62
CA ILE A 396 14.50 6.49 -6.80
C ILE A 396 13.32 7.18 -7.48
N ARG A 397 12.29 6.41 -7.83
CA ARG A 397 11.01 6.93 -8.32
C ARG A 397 9.94 6.73 -7.26
N LEU A 398 9.39 7.84 -6.77
CA LEU A 398 8.24 7.84 -5.87
C LEU A 398 6.96 7.97 -6.68
N MET A 399 6.04 7.03 -6.53
CA MET A 399 4.83 6.97 -7.34
C MET A 399 3.57 6.94 -6.49
N ASN A 400 2.66 7.88 -6.77
CA ASN A 400 1.37 7.91 -6.12
C ASN A 400 0.35 7.09 -6.90
N ASP A 401 0.10 5.86 -6.45
CA ASP A 401 -0.84 4.95 -7.10
C ASP A 401 -1.44 3.95 -6.10
N ASN A 402 -2.59 3.38 -6.46
CA ASN A 402 -3.28 2.35 -5.70
C ASN A 402 -2.86 0.95 -6.19
N VAL A 403 -1.98 0.32 -5.42
CA VAL A 403 -1.44 -1.03 -5.69
C VAL A 403 -2.55 -2.07 -5.94
N VAL A 404 -3.72 -1.96 -5.30
CA VAL A 404 -4.77 -2.97 -5.50
C VAL A 404 -5.57 -2.73 -6.78
N LYS A 405 -5.77 -1.47 -7.18
CA LYS A 405 -6.33 -1.21 -8.52
C LYS A 405 -5.38 -1.70 -9.61
N TRP A 406 -4.08 -1.48 -9.42
CA TRP A 406 -3.05 -2.03 -10.31
C TRP A 406 -3.07 -3.56 -10.34
N SER A 407 -3.17 -4.23 -9.18
CA SER A 407 -3.21 -5.70 -9.13
C SER A 407 -4.44 -6.30 -9.81
N LEU A 408 -5.57 -5.59 -9.77
CA LEU A 408 -6.79 -5.94 -10.48
C LEU A 408 -6.78 -5.58 -11.97
N GLY A 409 -5.70 -4.98 -12.48
CA GLY A 409 -5.56 -4.56 -13.88
C GLY A 409 -6.43 -3.35 -14.28
N ARG A 410 -6.98 -2.62 -13.30
CA ARG A 410 -7.78 -1.41 -13.54
C ARG A 410 -6.91 -0.21 -13.93
N VAL A 411 -5.65 -0.23 -13.49
CA VAL A 411 -4.62 0.73 -13.85
C VAL A 411 -3.48 -0.01 -14.56
N ARG A 412 -2.90 0.62 -15.59
CA ARG A 412 -1.77 0.08 -16.35
C ARG A 412 -0.62 1.07 -16.28
N HIS A 413 0.55 0.54 -15.95
CA HIS A 413 1.80 1.27 -15.91
C HIS A 413 2.89 0.40 -16.53
N HIS A 414 3.76 1.05 -17.30
CA HIS A 414 4.89 0.38 -17.93
C HIS A 414 6.10 0.43 -16.98
N PHE A 415 6.03 -0.31 -15.88
CA PHE A 415 7.12 -0.37 -14.88
C PHE A 415 8.41 -0.98 -15.42
N GLY A 416 8.33 -1.72 -16.54
CA GLY A 416 9.38 -2.62 -16.97
C GLY A 416 9.53 -3.84 -16.06
N PRO A 417 10.37 -4.80 -16.44
CA PRO A 417 10.57 -6.01 -15.65
C PRO A 417 11.45 -5.73 -14.41
N GLN A 418 11.13 -6.36 -13.30
CA GLN A 418 11.74 -6.15 -11.98
C GLN A 418 12.56 -7.36 -11.55
N ASP A 419 13.70 -7.12 -10.89
CA ASP A 419 14.50 -8.16 -10.26
C ASP A 419 13.92 -8.55 -8.90
N ILE A 420 13.44 -7.55 -8.15
CA ILE A 420 12.89 -7.71 -6.82
C ILE A 420 11.58 -6.95 -6.72
N ILE A 421 10.52 -7.60 -6.26
CA ILE A 421 9.27 -6.95 -5.87
C ILE A 421 9.00 -7.28 -4.42
N TYR A 422 8.64 -6.29 -3.60
CA TYR A 422 8.26 -6.57 -2.21
C TYR A 422 7.12 -5.70 -1.69
N SER A 423 6.43 -6.23 -0.67
CA SER A 423 5.49 -5.48 0.17
C SER A 423 5.56 -6.01 1.60
N SER A 424 5.64 -5.12 2.59
CA SER A 424 5.90 -5.50 3.98
C SER A 424 4.63 -5.71 4.82
N GLY A 425 3.54 -4.98 4.54
CA GLY A 425 2.32 -5.01 5.37
C GLY A 425 1.01 -4.72 4.66
N LEU A 426 0.99 -4.62 3.32
CA LEU A 426 -0.26 -4.44 2.57
C LEU A 426 -1.17 -5.67 2.68
N THR A 427 -0.57 -6.86 2.63
CA THR A 427 -1.24 -8.16 2.58
C THR A 427 -1.94 -8.56 3.87
N ASP A 428 -1.60 -7.91 4.98
CA ASP A 428 -2.33 -8.00 6.25
C ASP A 428 -3.78 -7.52 6.14
N TYR A 429 -4.12 -6.80 5.07
CA TYR A 429 -5.45 -6.25 4.84
C TYR A 429 -6.15 -6.83 3.61
N LEU A 430 -5.45 -7.65 2.82
CA LEU A 430 -6.01 -8.21 1.60
C LEU A 430 -6.70 -9.54 1.91
N ASP A 431 -7.95 -9.70 1.47
CA ASP A 431 -8.57 -11.02 1.40
C ASP A 431 -7.82 -11.94 0.41
N ASP A 432 -8.14 -13.22 0.42
CA ASP A 432 -7.44 -14.21 -0.40
C ASP A 432 -7.54 -13.93 -1.90
N ARG A 433 -8.63 -13.32 -2.36
CA ARG A 433 -8.83 -12.98 -3.77
C ARG A 433 -7.88 -11.86 -4.18
N LEU A 434 -7.84 -10.77 -3.40
CA LEU A 434 -6.98 -9.62 -3.65
C LEU A 434 -5.50 -9.97 -3.46
N PHE A 435 -5.18 -10.82 -2.48
CA PHE A 435 -3.84 -11.35 -2.27
C PHE A 435 -3.34 -12.08 -3.52
N ILE A 436 -4.13 -13.03 -4.05
CA ILE A 436 -3.73 -13.79 -5.24
C ILE A 436 -3.64 -12.89 -6.47
N ALA A 437 -4.56 -11.92 -6.64
CA ALA A 437 -4.48 -10.95 -7.71
C ALA A 437 -3.17 -10.14 -7.67
N LEU A 438 -2.75 -9.69 -6.48
CA LEU A 438 -1.48 -9.03 -6.25
C LEU A 438 -0.29 -9.92 -6.62
N VAL A 439 -0.24 -11.15 -6.09
CA VAL A 439 0.85 -12.11 -6.36
C VAL A 439 0.96 -12.41 -7.85
N ASN A 440 -0.16 -12.62 -8.55
CA ASN A 440 -0.18 -12.86 -9.99
C ASN A 440 0.35 -11.65 -10.77
N LYS A 441 -0.08 -10.43 -10.40
CA LYS A 441 0.39 -9.20 -11.06
C LYS A 441 1.88 -8.97 -10.84
N CYS A 442 2.39 -9.23 -9.65
CA CYS A 442 3.82 -9.20 -9.35
C CYS A 442 4.59 -10.24 -10.20
N HIS A 443 4.08 -11.47 -10.32
CA HIS A 443 4.70 -12.49 -11.16
C HIS A 443 4.83 -12.07 -12.62
N GLU A 444 3.82 -11.39 -13.19
CA GLU A 444 3.90 -10.84 -14.56
C GLU A 444 5.08 -9.87 -14.73
N HIS A 445 5.36 -9.06 -13.72
CA HIS A 445 6.38 -8.00 -13.76
C HIS A 445 7.77 -8.45 -13.33
N LEU A 446 7.94 -9.64 -12.76
CA LEU A 446 9.28 -10.14 -12.45
C LEU A 446 10.04 -10.58 -13.70
N LYS A 447 11.36 -10.35 -13.73
CA LYS A 447 12.27 -11.03 -14.65
C LYS A 447 12.27 -12.55 -14.34
N PRO A 448 12.60 -13.42 -15.31
CA PRO A 448 12.95 -14.80 -15.01
C PRO A 448 14.07 -14.85 -13.95
N GLY A 449 13.90 -15.63 -12.88
CA GLY A 449 14.80 -15.62 -11.72
C GLY A 449 14.64 -14.43 -10.76
N GLY A 450 13.69 -13.52 -11.01
CA GLY A 450 13.32 -12.45 -10.09
C GLY A 450 12.57 -12.95 -8.86
N THR A 451 12.58 -12.17 -7.78
CA THR A 451 12.05 -12.58 -6.47
C THR A 451 10.93 -11.68 -5.98
N LEU A 452 9.84 -12.28 -5.53
CA LEU A 452 8.76 -11.64 -4.78
C LEU A 452 8.93 -11.89 -3.28
N ILE A 453 8.83 -10.83 -2.47
CA ILE A 453 8.83 -10.90 -1.00
C ILE A 453 7.53 -10.27 -0.46
N ILE A 454 6.72 -11.05 0.24
CA ILE A 454 5.43 -10.59 0.79
C ILE A 454 5.39 -10.85 2.30
N GLY A 455 5.18 -9.79 3.09
CA GLY A 455 5.00 -9.89 4.55
C GLY A 455 3.56 -10.15 4.95
N ASN A 456 3.32 -10.98 5.97
CA ASN A 456 2.01 -11.11 6.60
C ASN A 456 2.19 -11.38 8.11
N PHE A 457 1.39 -10.75 8.97
CA PHE A 457 1.33 -11.10 10.37
C PHE A 457 0.87 -12.54 10.53
N GLY A 458 1.62 -13.32 11.31
CA GLY A 458 1.35 -14.72 11.61
C GLY A 458 0.30 -14.89 12.70
N ASN A 459 -0.19 -16.11 12.88
CA ASN A 459 -1.17 -16.40 13.94
C ASN A 459 -0.57 -16.28 15.37
N GLU A 460 0.75 -16.31 15.51
CA GLU A 460 1.49 -16.14 16.77
C GLU A 460 1.65 -14.65 17.15
N ASN A 461 0.54 -14.00 17.49
CA ASN A 461 0.53 -12.60 17.96
C ASN A 461 -0.10 -12.47 19.36
N GLU A 462 0.74 -12.38 20.39
CA GLU A 462 0.32 -12.25 21.79
C GLU A 462 -0.44 -10.96 22.11
N ASN A 463 -0.48 -9.98 21.20
CA ASN A 463 -1.23 -8.74 21.35
C ASN A 463 -2.43 -8.63 20.39
N ARG A 464 -2.81 -9.70 19.68
CA ARG A 464 -3.91 -9.69 18.70
C ARG A 464 -5.23 -9.15 19.27
N VAL A 465 -5.65 -9.62 20.45
CA VAL A 465 -6.93 -9.19 21.04
C VAL A 465 -6.89 -7.72 21.48
N PHE A 466 -5.73 -7.28 21.97
CA PHE A 466 -5.50 -5.86 22.26
C PHE A 466 -5.60 -5.01 20.99
N MET A 467 -4.99 -5.44 19.89
CA MET A 467 -5.10 -4.75 18.60
C MET A 467 -6.55 -4.71 18.10
N ASP A 468 -7.23 -5.85 18.08
CA ASP A 468 -8.56 -5.99 17.49
C ASP A 468 -9.62 -5.19 18.26
N HIS A 469 -9.61 -5.24 19.59
CA HIS A 469 -10.68 -4.67 20.43
C HIS A 469 -10.34 -3.33 21.05
N ILE A 470 -9.07 -3.04 21.35
CA ILE A 470 -8.68 -1.77 21.99
C ILE A 470 -8.22 -0.77 20.95
N LEU A 471 -7.30 -1.16 20.09
CA LEU A 471 -6.79 -0.26 19.05
C LEU A 471 -7.72 -0.17 17.84
N GLN A 472 -8.67 -1.09 17.71
CA GLN A 472 -9.49 -1.26 16.50
C GLN A 472 -8.60 -1.41 15.25
N TRP A 473 -7.51 -2.15 15.40
CA TRP A 473 -6.53 -2.45 14.37
C TRP A 473 -6.62 -3.92 14.01
N LYS A 474 -7.57 -4.24 13.12
CA LYS A 474 -7.82 -5.60 12.66
C LYS A 474 -6.97 -5.94 11.45
N LEU A 475 -6.30 -7.09 11.51
CA LEU A 475 -5.48 -7.65 10.45
C LEU A 475 -5.94 -9.07 10.10
N ILE A 476 -5.78 -9.46 8.85
CA ILE A 476 -5.90 -10.83 8.36
C ILE A 476 -4.57 -11.54 8.64
N HIS A 477 -4.54 -12.28 9.74
CA HIS A 477 -3.39 -13.08 10.14
C HIS A 477 -3.36 -14.38 9.34
N ARG A 478 -2.17 -14.81 8.90
CA ARG A 478 -1.96 -16.04 8.13
C ARG A 478 -0.70 -16.74 8.60
N ASP A 479 -0.80 -18.03 8.89
CA ASP A 479 0.38 -18.85 9.14
C ASP A 479 1.12 -19.25 7.85
N GLY A 480 2.24 -19.94 8.01
CA GLY A 480 3.06 -20.37 6.88
C GLY A 480 2.38 -21.36 5.93
N ASN A 481 1.44 -22.18 6.40
CA ASN A 481 0.71 -23.13 5.57
C ASN A 481 -0.38 -22.42 4.76
N GLU A 482 -1.09 -21.49 5.38
CA GLU A 482 -2.07 -20.63 4.71
C GLU A 482 -1.41 -19.81 3.59
N LEU A 483 -0.23 -19.22 3.87
CA LEU A 483 0.55 -18.51 2.85
C LEU A 483 0.97 -19.44 1.70
N ARG A 484 1.49 -20.64 2.00
CA ARG A 484 1.83 -21.64 0.95
C ARG A 484 0.62 -22.00 0.09
N ALA A 485 -0.54 -22.22 0.71
CA ALA A 485 -1.77 -22.55 0.00
C ALA A 485 -2.23 -21.43 -0.95
N LEU A 486 -2.04 -20.16 -0.58
CA LEU A 486 -2.31 -19.02 -1.46
C LEU A 486 -1.33 -18.95 -2.64
N PHE A 487 -0.04 -19.14 -2.38
CA PHE A 487 0.98 -19.17 -3.44
C PHE A 487 0.82 -20.35 -4.41
N ALA A 488 0.37 -21.51 -3.93
CA ALA A 488 0.05 -22.68 -4.76
C ALA A 488 -1.05 -22.39 -5.81
N ARG A 489 -1.90 -21.39 -5.56
CA ARG A 489 -2.97 -20.92 -6.48
C ARG A 489 -2.49 -19.82 -7.46
N SER A 490 -1.20 -19.49 -7.41
CA SER A 490 -0.54 -18.51 -8.28
C SER A 490 0.46 -19.20 -9.22
N PRO A 491 0.98 -18.52 -10.25
CA PRO A 491 2.04 -19.06 -11.12
C PRO A 491 3.34 -19.47 -10.41
N PHE A 492 3.58 -19.02 -9.17
CA PHE A 492 4.71 -19.49 -8.38
C PHE A 492 4.57 -20.96 -7.96
N GLY A 493 3.34 -21.46 -7.79
CA GLY A 493 3.06 -22.80 -7.30
C GLY A 493 3.66 -23.01 -5.90
N ASP A 494 4.28 -24.17 -5.69
CA ASP A 494 4.90 -24.54 -4.41
C ASP A 494 6.28 -23.89 -4.17
N ARG A 495 6.76 -23.05 -5.10
CA ARG A 495 8.09 -22.40 -5.03
C ARG A 495 8.08 -21.17 -4.13
N VAL A 496 7.73 -21.39 -2.87
CA VAL A 496 7.69 -20.34 -1.85
C VAL A 496 8.38 -20.80 -0.56
N LYS A 497 9.34 -19.99 -0.11
CA LYS A 497 9.99 -20.15 1.19
C LYS A 497 9.29 -19.22 2.18
N ILE A 498 8.90 -19.75 3.33
CA ILE A 498 8.42 -18.94 4.45
C ILE A 498 9.57 -18.73 5.43
N THR A 499 9.80 -17.47 5.79
CA THR A 499 10.71 -17.05 6.87
C THR A 499 9.94 -16.12 7.81
N ALA A 500 10.57 -15.68 8.90
CA ALA A 500 10.00 -14.72 9.81
C ALA A 500 11.06 -13.75 10.34
N GLU A 501 10.63 -12.60 10.85
CA GLU A 501 11.49 -11.74 11.66
C GLU A 501 11.86 -12.41 13.00
N ALA A 502 12.82 -11.83 13.74
CA ALA A 502 13.44 -12.47 14.91
C ALA A 502 12.45 -12.91 16.01
N ASN A 503 11.34 -12.20 16.18
CA ASN A 503 10.28 -12.51 17.15
C ASN A 503 9.21 -13.48 16.61
N LYS A 504 9.28 -13.87 15.34
CA LYS A 504 8.36 -14.82 14.66
C LYS A 504 6.89 -14.37 14.54
N VAL A 505 6.59 -13.11 14.81
CA VAL A 505 5.23 -12.55 14.74
C VAL A 505 4.88 -12.15 13.30
N ASN A 506 5.84 -11.62 12.54
CA ASN A 506 5.63 -11.25 11.13
C ASN A 506 6.38 -12.23 10.21
N LEU A 507 5.62 -12.95 9.39
CA LEU A 507 6.11 -13.92 8.42
C LEU A 507 6.38 -13.24 7.07
N PHE A 508 7.30 -13.80 6.30
CA PHE A 508 7.60 -13.39 4.94
C PHE A 508 7.61 -14.59 4.00
N ALA A 509 6.78 -14.51 2.95
CA ALA A 509 6.79 -15.43 1.83
C ALA A 509 7.73 -14.92 0.74
N ILE A 510 8.73 -15.72 0.39
CA ILE A 510 9.75 -15.42 -0.62
C ILE A 510 9.59 -16.41 -1.77
N ALA A 511 9.22 -15.92 -2.95
CA ALA A 511 8.97 -16.76 -4.12
C ALA A 511 9.78 -16.27 -5.32
N THR A 512 10.39 -17.21 -6.06
CA THR A 512 11.22 -16.89 -7.22
C THR A 512 10.50 -17.30 -8.50
N LYS A 513 10.49 -16.40 -9.49
CA LYS A 513 9.90 -16.67 -10.81
C LYS A 513 10.78 -17.67 -11.56
N ALA A 514 10.14 -18.66 -12.17
CA ALA A 514 10.81 -19.63 -13.03
C ALA A 514 11.63 -18.94 -14.13
N SER A 515 12.75 -19.55 -14.51
CA SER A 515 13.45 -19.23 -15.75
C SER A 515 12.58 -19.49 -16.98
#